data_AF-A0A4Y8AV66-F1
#
_entry.id   AF-A0A4Y8AV66-F1
#
_cell.length_a   1.000
_cell.length_b   1.000
_cell.length_c   1.000
_cell.angle_alpha   90.00
_cell.angle_beta   90.00
_cell.angle_gamma   90.00
#
_symmetry.space_group_name_H-M   'P 1'
#
loop_
_entity.id
_entity.type
_entity.pdbx_description
1 polymer ?
#
loop_
_entity_poly.entity_id
_entity_poly.type
_entity_poly.pdbx_seq_one_letter_code
_entity_poly.pdbx_strand_id
1 'polypeptide(L)' 'MVKEDGSFHPTSQNFTGHNGFNKIELTKILKNNGFKTIHYTICYEIEKNDKKYPLFLLIAKKV' A
#
# COMPACT_ATOMS: atom_id res chain seq x y z
N MET A 1 -6.69 1.02 6.20
CA MET A 1 -6.70 -0.02 5.14
C MET A 1 -6.49 0.68 3.81
N VAL A 2 -5.83 0.04 2.85
CA VAL A 2 -6.28 0.09 1.44
C VAL A 2 -5.83 -1.19 0.74
N LYS A 3 -6.41 -2.29 1.23
CA LYS A 3 -6.51 -3.51 0.43
C LYS A 3 -7.52 -3.20 -0.67
N GLU A 4 -7.11 -3.28 -1.92
CA GLU A 4 -7.96 -3.06 -3.09
C GLU A 4 -8.40 -4.43 -3.63
N ASP A 5 -9.54 -4.47 -4.31
CA ASP A 5 -10.16 -5.73 -4.76
C ASP A 5 -9.58 -6.24 -6.09
N GLY A 6 -8.60 -5.55 -6.67
CA GLY A 6 -7.99 -5.85 -7.95
C GLY A 6 -8.76 -5.30 -9.14
N SER A 7 -9.93 -4.66 -8.94
CA SER A 7 -10.76 -4.13 -10.04
C SER A 7 -10.14 -2.93 -10.76
N PHE A 8 -9.09 -2.32 -10.17
CA PHE A 8 -8.27 -1.32 -10.84
C PHE A 8 -7.42 -1.91 -11.97
N HIS A 9 -6.94 -3.14 -11.83
CA HIS A 9 -6.08 -3.76 -12.84
C HIS A 9 -6.92 -4.45 -13.91
N PRO A 10 -6.71 -4.14 -15.21
CA PRO A 10 -7.37 -4.87 -16.27
C PRO A 10 -7.02 -6.35 -16.17
N THR A 11 -8.02 -7.23 -16.12
CA THR A 11 -7.85 -8.70 -16.11
C THR A 11 -7.04 -9.22 -17.30
N SER A 12 -7.00 -8.45 -18.39
CA SER A 12 -6.22 -8.73 -19.61
C SER A 12 -4.72 -8.49 -19.48
N GLN A 13 -4.24 -7.84 -18.42
CA GLN A 13 -2.83 -7.41 -18.33
C GLN A 13 -1.88 -8.38 -17.63
N ASN A 14 -2.31 -9.60 -17.25
CA ASN A 14 -1.48 -10.56 -16.50
C ASN A 14 -0.74 -9.87 -15.33
N PHE A 15 -1.44 -9.01 -14.59
CA PHE A 15 -0.83 -8.25 -13.51
C PHE A 15 -0.48 -9.18 -12.35
N THR A 16 0.82 -9.33 -12.08
CA THR A 16 1.37 -10.16 -10.99
C THR A 16 1.74 -9.34 -9.74
N GLY A 17 1.42 -8.05 -9.72
CA GLY A 17 1.67 -7.17 -8.59
C GLY A 17 0.62 -7.30 -7.48
N HIS A 18 0.78 -6.49 -6.42
CA HIS A 18 -0.17 -6.47 -5.31
C HIS A 18 -1.36 -5.55 -5.61
N ASN A 19 -2.58 -6.01 -5.29
CA ASN A 19 -3.82 -5.22 -5.37
C ASN A 19 -3.92 -4.25 -4.18
N GLY A 20 -3.04 -3.25 -4.18
CA GLY A 20 -2.87 -2.34 -3.05
C GLY A 20 -2.06 -2.96 -1.90
N PHE A 21 -2.22 -2.41 -0.70
CA PHE A 21 -1.42 -2.80 0.45
C PHE A 21 -2.22 -2.77 1.75
N ASN A 22 -1.94 -3.73 2.63
CA ASN A 22 -2.43 -3.69 4.00
C ASN A 22 -1.36 -3.11 4.92
N LYS A 23 -1.59 -1.90 5.46
CA LYS A 23 -0.66 -1.25 6.42
C LYS A 23 -0.22 -2.20 7.54
N ILE A 24 -1.13 -3.00 8.10
CA ILE A 24 -0.82 -3.88 9.23
C ILE A 24 0.12 -5.00 8.77
N GLU A 25 -0.14 -5.61 7.62
CA GLU A 25 0.73 -6.65 7.06
C GLU A 25 2.09 -6.08 6.66
N LEU A 26 2.12 -4.94 5.97
CA LEU A 26 3.36 -4.29 5.56
C LEU A 26 4.23 -3.91 6.77
N THR A 27 3.64 -3.33 7.82
CA THR A 27 4.38 -3.01 9.05
C THR A 27 4.85 -4.25 9.81
N LYS A 28 4.09 -5.35 9.76
CA LYS A 28 4.51 -6.65 10.30
C LYS A 28 5.69 -7.23 9.52
N ILE A 29 5.67 -7.16 8.18
CA ILE A 29 6.78 -7.59 7.32
C ILE A 29 8.03 -6.79 7.66
N LEU A 30 7.92 -5.46 7.75
CA LEU A 30 9.04 -4.59 8.13
C LEU A 30 9.61 -4.97 9.50
N LYS A 31 8.74 -5.15 10.51
CA LYS A 31 9.14 -5.57 11.86
C LYS A 31 9.90 -6.89 11.84
N ASN A 32 9.39 -7.89 11.13
CA ASN A 32 10.01 -9.22 11.04
C ASN A 32 11.38 -9.18 10.34
N ASN A 33 11.64 -8.15 9.53
CA ASN A 33 12.92 -7.94 8.84
C ASN A 33 13.84 -6.95 9.58
N GLY A 34 13.58 -6.68 10.86
CA GLY A 34 14.43 -5.81 11.68
C GLY A 34 14.24 -4.32 11.40
N PHE A 35 13.09 -3.90 10.87
CA PHE A 35 12.77 -2.48 10.69
C PHE A 35 11.71 -2.02 11.69
N LYS A 36 11.93 -0.85 12.28
CA LYS A 36 10.91 -0.13 13.05
C LYS A 36 10.27 0.92 12.15
N THR A 37 8.95 0.86 11.98
CA THR A 37 8.20 1.93 11.29
C THR A 37 8.22 3.18 12.17
N ILE A 38 8.69 4.30 11.62
CA ILE A 38 8.79 5.59 12.32
C ILE A 38 7.78 6.61 11.83
N HIS A 39 7.28 6.45 10.61
CA HIS A 39 6.26 7.33 10.05
C HIS A 39 5.35 6.57 9.09
N TYR A 40 4.07 6.92 9.10
CA TYR A 40 3.10 6.52 8.10
C TYR A 40 2.08 7.64 7.93
N THR A 41 1.83 8.07 6.70
CA THR A 41 0.76 9.00 6.39
C THR A 41 0.17 8.72 5.02
N ILE A 42 -1.11 9.05 4.82
CA ILE A 42 -1.68 9.22 3.47
C ILE A 42 -1.39 10.67 3.11
N CYS A 43 -0.49 10.90 2.16
CA CYS A 43 -0.04 12.25 1.78
C CYS A 43 -0.89 12.87 0.67
N TYR A 44 -1.63 12.05 -0.06
CA TYR A 44 -2.45 12.49 -1.17
C TYR A 44 -3.55 11.46 -1.49
N GLU A 45 -4.64 11.90 -2.12
CA GLU A 45 -5.68 11.01 -2.63
C GLU A 45 -5.94 11.36 -4.10
N ILE A 46 -5.77 10.37 -4.98
CA ILE A 46 -6.01 10.53 -6.41
C ILE A 46 -7.47 10.16 -6.67
N GLU A 47 -8.22 11.01 -7.35
CA GLU A 47 -9.57 10.71 -7.83
C GLU A 47 -9.54 10.37 -9.32
N LYS A 48 -10.07 9.20 -9.69
CA LYS A 48 -10.16 8.76 -11.09
C LYS A 48 -11.33 7.81 -11.27
N ASN A 49 -12.19 8.07 -12.25
CA ASN A 49 -13.35 7.24 -12.60
C ASN A 49 -14.25 6.95 -11.38
N ASP A 50 -14.60 8.00 -10.62
CA ASP A 50 -15.40 7.91 -9.37
C ASP A 50 -14.81 7.01 -8.27
N LYS A 51 -13.53 6.66 -8.38
CA LYS A 51 -12.77 5.92 -7.36
C LYS A 51 -11.66 6.80 -6.78
N LYS A 52 -11.36 6.57 -5.50
CA LYS A 52 -10.31 7.24 -4.71
C LYS A 52 -9.15 6.30 -4.45
N TYR A 53 -7.93 6.78 -4.69
CA TYR A 53 -6.70 6.02 -4.52
C TYR A 53 -5.74 6.78 -3.60
N PRO A 54 -5.68 6.41 -2.30
CA PRO A 54 -4.78 7.07 -1.37
C PRO A 54 -3.33 6.69 -1.63
N LEU A 55 -2.50 7.70 -1.84
CA LEU A 55 -1.05 7.60 -1.86
C LEU A 55 -0.51 7.78 -0.44
N PHE A 56 0.41 6.92 -0.04
CA PHE A 56 0.98 6.93 1.29
C PHE A 56 2.50 7.09 1.27
N LEU A 57 3.02 7.65 2.36
CA LEU A 57 4.43 7.63 2.69
C LEU A 57 4.63 6.77 3.93
N LEU A 58 5.58 5.84 3.87
CA LEU A 58 6.03 5.06 5.00
C LEU A 58 7.53 5.25 5.15
N ILE A 59 7.98 5.60 6.35
CA ILE A 59 9.40 5.66 6.69
C ILE A 59 9.66 4.62 7.76
N ALA A 60 10.67 3.79 7.54
CA ALA A 60 11.12 2.79 8.50
C ALA A 60 12.64 2.86 8.66
N LYS A 61 13.12 2.57 9.87
CA LYS A 61 14.53 2.57 10.24
C LYS A 61 14.94 1.14 10.59
N LYS A 62 16.07 0.67 10.05
CA LYS A 62 16.68 -0.59 10.45
C LYS A 62 17.11 -0.50 11.92
N VAL A 63 16.75 -1.51 12.69
CA VAL A 63 17.12 -1.71 14.10
C VAL A 63 18.42 -2.50 14.16
#